data_AF-A0A1U7MV40-F1
#
_entry.id   AF-A0A1U7MV40-F1
#
_cell.length_a   1.000
_cell.length_b   1.000
_cell.length_c   1.000
_cell.angle_alpha   90.00
_cell.angle_beta   90.00
_cell.angle_gamma   90.00
#
_symmetry.space_group_name_H-M   'P 1'
#
loop_
_entity.id
_entity.type
_entity.pdbx_description
1 polymer ?
#
loop_
_entity_poly.entity_id
_entity_poly.type
_entity_poly.pdbx_seq_one_letter_code
_entity_poly.pdbx_strand_id
1 'polypeptide(L)' 'MVVAAYLRTGGSTTASPEGLSVHDGIRRVEVPAARVTTVVEESTRNGAVAVLEGGRRLALPGVPADAVREVRRRLRGR' A
#
# COMPACT_ATOMS: atom_id res chain seq x y z
N MET A 1 -10.11 12.71 -8.44
CA MET A 1 -9.16 11.97 -7.58
C MET A 1 -9.86 10.69 -7.13
N VAL A 2 -9.40 9.51 -7.56
CA VAL A 2 -10.06 8.23 -7.22
C VAL A 2 -9.17 7.49 -6.22
N VAL A 3 -9.66 7.39 -4.98
CA VAL A 3 -8.94 6.84 -3.83
C VAL A 3 -9.35 5.38 -3.64
N ALA A 4 -8.39 4.45 -3.56
CA ALA A 4 -8.68 3.07 -3.18
C ALA A 4 -8.39 2.88 -1.70
N ALA A 5 -9.40 2.50 -0.91
CA ALA A 5 -9.28 2.23 0.51
C ALA A 5 -9.46 0.74 0.79
N TYR A 6 -8.52 0.18 1.55
CA TYR A 6 -8.48 -1.24 1.90
C TYR A 6 -8.59 -1.36 3.42
N LEU A 7 -9.54 -2.16 3.93
CA LEU A 7 -9.90 -2.22 5.35
C LEU A 7 -9.81 -3.66 5.87
N ARG A 8 -9.12 -3.86 7.00
CA ARG A 8 -9.18 -5.09 7.80
C ARG A 8 -9.20 -4.72 9.28
N THR A 9 -9.80 -5.55 10.12
CA THR A 9 -9.80 -5.40 11.59
C THR A 9 -8.35 -5.27 12.08
N GLY A 10 -7.90 -4.03 12.37
CA GLY A 10 -6.52 -3.72 12.78
C GLY A 10 -5.71 -2.81 11.85
N GLY A 11 -6.23 -2.36 10.70
CA GLY A 11 -5.53 -1.37 9.87
C GLY A 11 -6.16 -1.11 8.50
N SER A 12 -5.73 -0.04 7.85
CA SER A 12 -6.16 0.32 6.50
C SER A 12 -5.03 0.85 5.65
N THR A 13 -5.14 0.69 4.34
CA THR A 13 -4.23 1.32 3.38
C THR A 13 -5.05 2.06 2.35
N THR A 14 -4.57 3.22 1.99
CA THR A 14 -5.12 4.04 0.93
C THR A 14 -4.06 4.26 -0.14
N ALA A 15 -4.39 3.98 -1.40
CA ALA A 15 -3.52 4.21 -2.54
C ALA A 15 -4.09 5.28 -3.47
N SER A 16 -3.23 6.22 -3.88
CA SER A 16 -3.56 7.31 -4.81
C SER A 16 -2.35 7.65 -5.69
N PRO A 17 -2.51 8.49 -6.73
CA PRO A 17 -1.39 8.92 -7.57
C PRO A 17 -0.29 9.67 -6.79
N GLU A 18 -0.65 10.29 -5.68
CA GLU A 18 0.27 11.04 -4.82
C GLU A 18 1.10 10.11 -3.91
N GLY A 19 0.58 8.90 -3.59
CA GLY A 19 1.28 7.94 -2.78
C GLY A 19 0.41 6.93 -2.03
N LEU A 20 0.95 6.44 -0.92
CA LEU A 20 0.30 5.52 0.01
C LEU A 20 0.05 6.21 1.35
N SER A 21 -1.14 6.05 1.91
CA SER A 21 -1.43 6.35 3.30
C SER A 21 -1.75 5.06 4.02
N VAL A 22 -0.90 4.66 4.95
CA VAL A 22 -0.97 3.39 5.67
C VAL A 22 -1.34 3.66 7.12
N HIS A 23 -2.40 3.04 7.61
CA HIS A 23 -2.84 3.05 8.98
C HIS A 23 -2.72 1.64 9.57
N ASP A 24 -1.94 1.47 10.62
CA ASP A 24 -1.77 0.18 11.32
C ASP A 24 -2.71 0.02 12.53
N GLY A 25 -3.77 0.83 12.59
CA GLY A 25 -4.71 0.89 13.71
C GLY A 25 -4.28 1.80 14.86
N ILE A 26 -3.01 2.21 14.93
CA ILE A 26 -2.47 3.08 15.99
C ILE A 26 -1.86 4.35 15.39
N ARG A 27 -1.16 4.23 14.26
CA ARG A 27 -0.41 5.29 13.60
C ARG A 27 -0.75 5.36 12.12
N ARG A 28 -0.66 6.56 11.57
CA ARG A 28 -0.72 6.83 10.13
C ARG A 28 0.68 7.10 9.62
N VAL A 29 1.03 6.50 8.48
CA VAL A 29 2.27 6.72 7.75
C VAL A 29 1.92 7.09 6.32
N GLU A 30 2.44 8.22 5.87
CA GLU A 30 2.29 8.66 4.48
C GLU A 30 3.61 8.45 3.73
N VAL A 31 3.50 7.86 2.55
CA VAL A 31 4.63 7.56 1.68
C VAL A 31 4.35 8.14 0.29
N PRO A 32 5.11 9.13 -0.17
CA PRO A 32 4.98 9.65 -1.54
C PRO A 32 5.20 8.56 -2.58
N ALA A 33 4.45 8.59 -3.68
CA ALA A 33 4.57 7.61 -4.77
C ALA A 33 6.01 7.53 -5.30
N ALA A 34 6.72 8.66 -5.36
CA ALA A 34 8.12 8.74 -5.78
C ALA A 34 9.07 7.88 -4.91
N ARG A 35 8.73 7.65 -3.64
CA ARG A 35 9.52 6.80 -2.72
C ARG A 35 9.15 5.33 -2.79
N VAL A 36 8.09 4.97 -3.51
CA VAL A 36 7.65 3.57 -3.66
C VAL A 36 8.27 2.99 -4.91
N THR A 37 9.23 2.09 -4.74
CA THR A 37 9.89 1.40 -5.86
C THR A 37 8.97 0.36 -6.48
N THR A 38 8.28 -0.44 -5.66
CA THR A 38 7.32 -1.43 -6.12
C THR A 38 6.37 -1.84 -4.98
N VAL A 39 5.29 -2.54 -5.30
CA VAL A 39 4.40 -3.19 -4.32
C VAL A 39 4.37 -4.66 -4.64
N VAL A 40 4.59 -5.56 -3.69
CA VAL A 40 4.64 -7.01 -3.91
C VAL A 40 3.64 -7.73 -3.04
N GLU A 41 3.24 -8.90 -3.48
CA GLU A 41 2.43 -9.82 -2.69
C GLU A 41 3.25 -10.37 -1.52
N GLU A 42 2.61 -10.53 -0.36
CA GLU A 42 3.18 -11.19 0.81
C GLU A 42 2.34 -12.43 1.15
N SER A 43 2.78 -13.56 0.60
CA SER A 43 2.07 -14.84 0.65
C SER A 43 1.89 -15.36 2.09
N THR A 44 2.82 -15.05 3.00
CA THR A 44 2.78 -15.52 4.39
C THR A 44 1.63 -14.92 5.20
N ARG A 45 1.12 -13.76 4.81
CA ARG A 45 0.04 -13.04 5.51
C ARG A 45 -1.19 -12.81 4.65
N ASN A 46 -1.20 -13.38 3.43
CA ASN A 46 -2.19 -13.15 2.40
C ASN A 46 -2.46 -11.64 2.18
N GLY A 47 -1.38 -10.86 2.06
CA GLY A 47 -1.45 -9.40 2.00
C GLY A 47 -0.49 -8.79 0.99
N ALA A 48 -0.23 -7.49 1.11
CA ALA A 48 0.69 -6.75 0.25
C ALA A 48 1.72 -5.95 1.04
N VAL A 49 2.87 -5.71 0.41
CA VAL A 49 3.99 -4.93 0.96
C VAL A 49 4.48 -3.93 -0.08
N ALA A 50 4.63 -2.66 0.31
CA ALA A 50 5.34 -1.66 -0.49
C ALA A 50 6.85 -1.75 -0.20
N VAL A 51 7.64 -1.83 -1.26
CA VAL A 51 9.11 -1.70 -1.23
C VAL A 51 9.43 -0.24 -1.52
N LEU A 52 10.12 0.40 -0.59
CA LEU A 52 10.49 1.80 -0.65
C LEU A 52 11.94 1.94 -1.13
N GLU A 53 12.31 3.16 -1.51
CA GLU A 53 13.71 3.53 -1.72
C GLU A 53 14.57 3.14 -0.51
N GLY A 54 15.76 2.61 -0.79
CA GLY A 54 16.64 2.03 0.24
C GLY A 54 16.28 0.61 0.66
N GLY A 55 15.32 -0.04 -0.01
CA GLY A 55 14.97 -1.46 0.22
C GLY A 55 14.08 -1.71 1.44
N ARG A 56 13.63 -0.65 2.12
CA ARG A 56 12.72 -0.76 3.26
C ARG A 56 11.37 -1.33 2.80
N ARG A 57 10.84 -2.28 3.56
CA ARG A 57 9.54 -2.90 3.31
C ARG A 57 8.50 -2.34 4.27
N LEU A 58 7.35 -1.93 3.75
CA LEU A 58 6.21 -1.43 4.51
C LEU A 58 5.01 -2.33 4.24
N ALA A 59 4.50 -2.97 5.28
CA ALA A 59 3.27 -3.74 5.18
C ALA A 59 2.10 -2.81 4.82
N LEU A 60 1.15 -3.31 4.02
CA LEU A 60 -0.04 -2.60 3.61
C LEU A 60 -1.27 -3.27 4.24
N PRO A 61 -1.64 -2.93 5.49
CA PRO A 61 -2.81 -3.49 6.17
C PRO A 61 -4.07 -3.25 5.35
N GLY A 62 -4.97 -4.23 5.37
CA GLY A 62 -6.21 -4.19 4.60
C GLY A 62 -6.05 -4.57 3.13
N VAL A 63 -4.86 -4.49 2.54
CA VAL A 63 -4.64 -4.81 1.12
C VAL A 63 -4.45 -6.31 0.94
N PRO A 64 -5.36 -7.02 0.25
CA PRO A 64 -5.17 -8.43 -0.07
C PRO A 64 -4.12 -8.60 -1.20
N ALA A 65 -3.53 -9.78 -1.30
CA ALA A 65 -2.47 -10.06 -2.29
C ALA A 65 -2.94 -9.83 -3.74
N ASP A 66 -4.17 -10.20 -4.08
CA ASP A 66 -4.76 -10.01 -5.41
C ASP A 66 -4.96 -8.52 -5.79
N ALA A 67 -5.08 -7.62 -4.81
CA ALA A 67 -5.18 -6.19 -5.03
C ALA A 67 -3.85 -5.49 -5.37
N VAL A 68 -2.70 -6.19 -5.29
CA VAL A 68 -1.38 -5.60 -5.57
C VAL A 68 -1.32 -4.95 -6.96
N ARG A 69 -1.92 -5.59 -7.97
CA ARG A 69 -1.95 -5.05 -9.33
C ARG A 69 -2.72 -3.74 -9.42
N GLU A 70 -3.81 -3.62 -8.67
CA GLU A 70 -4.60 -2.38 -8.61
C GLU A 70 -3.82 -1.28 -7.90
N VAL A 71 -3.22 -1.56 -6.74
CA VAL A 71 -2.40 -0.58 -6.00
C VAL A 71 -1.28 -0.03 -6.89
N ARG A 72 -0.56 -0.90 -7.60
CA ARG A 72 0.47 -0.49 -8.57
C ARG A 72 -0.10 0.41 -9.67
N ARG A 73 -1.31 0.13 -10.16
CA ARG A 73 -1.96 0.91 -11.21
C ARG A 73 -2.30 2.32 -10.71
N ARG A 74 -2.90 2.41 -9.51
CA ARG A 74 -3.27 3.68 -8.86
C ARG A 74 -2.07 4.57 -8.56
N LEU A 75 -0.98 4.00 -8.06
CA LEU A 75 0.28 4.74 -7.82
C LEU A 75 0.88 5.32 -9.09
N ARG A 76 0.61 4.71 -10.25
CA ARG A 76 1.02 5.23 -11.56
C ARG A 76 0.03 6.22 -12.16
N GLY A 77 -1.06 6.54 -11.45
CA GLY A 77 -2.13 7.42 -11.96
C GLY A 77 -2.91 6.82 -13.13
N ARG A 78 -2.96 5.49 -13.25
CA ARG A 78 -3.64 4.77 -14.34
C ARG A 78 -4.84 3.96 -13.84
#